data_AF-F6D7F2-F1
#
_entry.id   AF-F6D7F2-F1
#
_cell.length_a   1.000
_cell.length_b   1.000
_cell.length_c   1.000
_cell.angle_alpha   90.00
_cell.angle_beta   90.00
_cell.angle_gamma   90.00
#
_symmetry.space_group_name_H-M   'P 1'
#
loop_
_entity.id
_entity.type
_entity.pdbx_description
1 polymer ?
#
loop_
_entity_poly.entity_id
_entity_poly.type
_entity_poly.pdbx_seq_one_letter_code
_entity_poly.pdbx_strand_id
1 'polypeptide(L)'
;MLKDDNTHKPPLSGSIHRIIKRDKNGIKDIRFKKSGFKKCIQCGRCTASCPAAYLYPDYKPRDMMRRFMFDDIHSPEVKALIWKCGQCYSCRARCPRNCKAVLGVQALQTRSVLEGDAPSEIMDLSKKLKNNLHLRGETFLPSLMDPEILKEFGEKTYKRCRNNSSKREYLGYKKDDARRIPIPKESLEEIREIMKLTGFMEDVK
;
A
#
# COMPACT_ATOMS: atom_id res chain seq x y z
N MET A 1 -29.91 -29.59 -10.14
CA MET A 1 -30.12 -28.96 -8.81
C MET A 1 -28.84 -29.08 -8.02
N LEU A 2 -27.96 -28.08 -8.12
CA LEU A 2 -26.77 -27.99 -7.28
C LEU A 2 -27.19 -27.32 -5.98
N LYS A 3 -26.93 -27.98 -4.84
CA LYS A 3 -27.24 -27.45 -3.51
C LYS A 3 -26.23 -26.35 -3.20
N ASP A 4 -26.72 -25.13 -3.06
CA ASP A 4 -25.99 -24.01 -2.46
C ASP A 4 -25.78 -24.30 -0.98
N ASP A 5 -24.55 -24.66 -0.60
CA ASP A 5 -24.17 -24.82 0.82
C ASP A 5 -22.87 -24.07 1.15
N ASN A 6 -22.67 -22.92 0.50
CA ASN A 6 -21.54 -22.02 0.78
C ASN A 6 -21.99 -20.83 1.63
N THR A 7 -22.43 -21.08 2.86
CA THR A 7 -22.36 -20.04 3.89
C THR A 7 -20.91 -19.94 4.36
N HIS A 8 -20.06 -19.26 3.58
CA HIS A 8 -18.74 -18.88 4.05
C HIS A 8 -18.91 -17.82 5.14
N LYS A 9 -19.05 -18.27 6.40
CA LYS A 9 -19.04 -17.36 7.55
C LYS A 9 -17.64 -16.74 7.65
N PRO A 10 -17.51 -15.40 7.59
CA PRO A 10 -16.22 -14.75 7.75
C PRO A 10 -15.59 -15.14 9.10
N PRO A 11 -14.26 -15.28 9.17
CA PRO A 11 -13.60 -15.69 10.39
C PRO A 11 -13.95 -14.75 11.53
N LEU A 12 -14.34 -15.35 12.67
CA LEU A 12 -14.74 -14.65 13.88
C LEU A 12 -13.75 -13.52 14.22
N SER A 13 -14.32 -12.35 14.53
CA SER A 13 -13.74 -11.04 14.88
C SER A 13 -12.38 -11.03 15.62
N GLY A 14 -12.02 -12.07 16.37
CA GLY A 14 -10.81 -12.13 17.20
C GLY A 14 -9.47 -12.34 16.47
N SER A 15 -9.44 -12.69 15.19
CA SER A 15 -8.18 -13.05 14.50
C SER A 15 -7.43 -11.88 13.87
N ILE A 16 -8.12 -10.79 13.52
CA ILE A 16 -7.49 -9.70 12.75
C ILE A 16 -6.69 -8.75 13.65
N HIS A 17 -7.13 -8.54 14.89
CA HIS A 17 -6.42 -7.75 15.90
C HIS A 17 -5.02 -8.31 16.26
N ARG A 18 -4.68 -9.55 15.88
CA ARG A 18 -3.35 -10.13 16.14
C ARG A 18 -2.30 -9.75 15.11
N ILE A 19 -2.67 -9.21 13.95
CA ILE A 19 -1.71 -8.86 12.88
C ILE A 19 -0.96 -7.57 13.22
N ILE A 20 -1.54 -6.71 14.05
CA ILE A 20 -1.01 -5.38 14.37
C ILE A 20 -0.81 -5.25 15.88
N LYS A 21 0.17 -5.97 16.44
CA LYS A 21 0.67 -5.63 17.78
C LYS A 21 1.76 -4.58 17.63
N ARG A 22 1.49 -3.36 18.09
CA ARG A 22 2.50 -2.35 18.43
C ARG A 22 3.41 -2.96 19.51
N ASP A 23 4.64 -3.27 19.17
CA ASP A 23 5.66 -3.66 20.13
C ASP A 23 6.81 -2.66 20.05
N LYS A 24 7.17 -2.09 21.21
CA LYS A 24 8.11 -0.97 21.32
C LYS A 24 9.55 -1.36 21.03
N ASN A 25 9.87 -2.66 20.95
CA ASN A 25 11.25 -3.14 20.91
C ASN A 25 11.62 -4.02 19.67
N GLY A 26 10.73 -4.16 18.67
CA GLY A 26 11.09 -4.88 17.44
C GLY A 26 9.96 -5.06 16.41
N ILE A 27 10.30 -5.17 15.13
CA ILE A 27 9.31 -5.32 14.04
C ILE A 27 8.79 -6.77 13.99
N LYS A 28 7.57 -6.99 14.49
CA LYS A 28 6.82 -8.26 14.41
C LYS A 28 6.10 -8.45 13.07
N ASP A 29 6.66 -7.94 11.98
CA ASP A 29 6.09 -8.10 10.64
C ASP A 29 6.70 -9.32 9.92
N ILE A 30 5.82 -10.20 9.42
CA ILE A 30 6.24 -11.41 8.70
C ILE A 30 7.06 -11.08 7.44
N ARG A 31 6.81 -9.95 6.78
CA ARG A 31 7.56 -9.46 5.62
C ARG A 31 8.98 -9.07 6.03
N PHE A 32 9.14 -8.38 7.17
CA PHE A 32 10.46 -8.05 7.70
C PHE A 32 11.27 -9.31 8.02
N LYS A 33 10.66 -10.28 8.72
CA LYS A 33 11.26 -11.60 8.99
C LYS A 33 11.64 -12.35 7.71
N LYS A 34 10.79 -12.29 6.67
CA LYS A 34 11.00 -12.96 5.38
C LYS A 34 11.88 -12.18 4.38
N SER A 35 12.35 -10.98 4.74
CA SER A 35 13.27 -10.20 3.89
C SER A 35 14.62 -10.90 3.71
N GLY A 36 14.99 -11.79 4.63
CA GLY A 36 16.23 -12.58 4.53
C GLY A 36 17.49 -11.75 4.75
N PHE A 37 17.42 -10.62 5.46
CA PHE A 37 18.56 -9.71 5.67
C PHE A 37 19.80 -10.39 6.25
N LYS A 38 19.63 -11.37 7.15
CA LYS A 38 20.73 -12.17 7.72
C LYS A 38 21.51 -13.00 6.69
N LYS A 39 20.92 -13.28 5.52
CA LYS A 39 21.57 -14.04 4.43
C LYS A 39 22.22 -13.13 3.38
N CYS A 40 22.06 -11.81 3.53
CA CYS A 40 22.56 -10.85 2.56
C CYS A 40 24.09 -10.81 2.58
N ILE A 41 24.69 -11.02 1.42
CA ILE A 41 26.16 -10.96 1.23
C ILE A 41 26.62 -9.61 0.66
N GLN A 42 25.77 -8.58 0.71
CA GLN A 42 26.09 -7.22 0.24
C GLN A 42 26.57 -7.09 -1.22
N CYS A 43 26.24 -8.03 -2.11
CA CYS A 43 26.71 -8.06 -3.51
C CYS A 43 26.22 -6.91 -4.43
N GLY A 44 25.25 -6.09 -4.02
CA GLY A 44 24.84 -4.89 -4.77
C GLY A 44 23.92 -5.11 -5.99
N ARG A 45 23.64 -6.36 -6.40
CA ARG A 45 22.73 -6.65 -7.53
C ARG A 45 21.35 -6.00 -7.39
N CYS A 46 20.82 -5.95 -6.17
CA CYS A 46 19.55 -5.28 -5.89
C CYS A 46 19.58 -3.79 -6.23
N THR A 47 20.69 -3.10 -5.94
CA THR A 47 20.87 -1.67 -6.25
C THR A 47 21.02 -1.46 -7.74
N ALA A 48 21.83 -2.28 -8.42
CA ALA A 48 22.02 -2.20 -9.87
C ALA A 48 20.71 -2.41 -10.67
N SER A 49 19.76 -3.18 -10.13
CA SER A 49 18.45 -3.42 -10.77
C SER A 49 17.33 -2.49 -10.30
N CYS A 50 17.64 -1.47 -9.48
CA CYS A 50 16.62 -0.65 -8.84
C CYS A 50 16.40 0.68 -9.59
N PRO A 51 15.22 0.92 -10.18
CA PRO A 51 14.91 2.22 -10.80
C PRO A 51 14.96 3.38 -9.79
N ALA A 52 14.54 3.14 -8.55
CA ALA A 52 14.62 4.14 -7.50
C ALA A 52 16.05 4.51 -7.13
N ALA A 53 17.01 3.57 -7.18
CA ALA A 53 18.42 3.88 -6.94
C ALA A 53 19.05 4.70 -8.07
N TYR A 54 18.49 4.60 -9.29
CA TYR A 54 18.87 5.43 -10.42
C TYR A 54 18.35 6.87 -10.26
N LEU A 55 17.08 7.02 -9.87
CA LEU A 55 16.45 8.35 -9.69
C LEU A 55 16.89 9.05 -8.39
N TYR A 56 17.14 8.29 -7.33
CA TYR A 56 17.47 8.80 -6.00
C TYR A 56 18.82 8.22 -5.56
N PRO A 57 19.93 8.94 -5.75
CA PRO A 57 21.29 8.44 -5.48
C PRO A 57 21.54 8.01 -4.03
N ASP A 58 20.75 8.50 -3.09
CA ASP A 58 20.81 8.18 -1.67
C ASP A 58 20.02 6.91 -1.31
N TYR A 59 19.07 6.48 -2.14
CA TYR A 59 18.33 5.24 -1.93
C TYR A 59 19.03 4.04 -2.56
N LYS A 60 19.47 3.09 -1.73
CA LYS A 60 20.05 1.82 -2.21
C LYS A 60 19.45 0.65 -1.45
N PRO A 61 18.78 -0.32 -2.11
CA PRO A 61 18.25 -1.50 -1.42
C PRO A 61 19.35 -2.37 -0.80
N ARG A 62 20.60 -2.32 -1.30
CA ARG A 62 21.75 -2.95 -0.62
C ARG A 62 21.99 -2.36 0.77
N ASP A 63 21.96 -1.04 0.88
CA ASP A 63 22.20 -0.33 2.14
C ASP A 63 21.02 -0.55 3.11
N MET A 64 19.78 -0.59 2.62
CA MET A 64 18.62 -0.97 3.44
C MET A 64 18.80 -2.36 4.07
N MET A 65 19.28 -3.34 3.30
CA MET A 65 19.56 -4.68 3.82
C MET A 65 20.66 -4.69 4.88
N ARG A 66 21.67 -3.82 4.76
CA ARG A 66 22.71 -3.62 5.78
C ARG A 66 22.10 -3.02 7.05
N ARG A 67 21.28 -1.98 6.91
CA ARG A 67 20.58 -1.34 8.04
C ARG A 67 19.67 -2.31 8.78
N PHE A 68 18.95 -3.19 8.07
CA PHE A 68 18.16 -4.26 8.70
C PHE A 68 19.02 -5.22 9.53
N MET A 69 20.26 -5.49 9.11
CA MET A 69 21.18 -6.38 9.82
C MET A 69 21.70 -5.76 11.12
N PHE A 70 21.92 -4.45 11.14
CA PHE A 70 22.42 -3.71 12.30
C PHE A 70 21.32 -3.06 13.15
N ASP A 71 20.06 -3.36 12.84
CA ASP A 71 18.88 -2.77 13.50
C ASP A 71 18.81 -1.22 13.43
N ASP A 72 19.49 -0.62 12.45
CA ASP A 72 19.41 0.81 12.14
C ASP A 72 18.17 1.11 11.30
N ILE A 73 17.01 0.74 11.82
CA ILE A 73 15.71 0.87 11.12
C ILE A 73 14.83 1.97 11.69
N HIS A 74 15.30 2.62 12.76
CA HIS A 74 14.60 3.67 13.48
C HIS A 74 15.12 5.08 13.15
N SER A 75 16.23 5.18 12.41
CA SER A 75 16.83 6.46 12.05
C SER A 75 15.89 7.31 11.17
N PRO A 76 15.91 8.65 11.33
CA PRO A 76 15.12 9.56 10.49
C PRO A 76 15.40 9.38 9.00
N GLU A 77 16.66 9.09 8.65
CA GLU A 77 17.08 8.82 7.28
C GLU A 77 16.33 7.60 6.70
N VAL A 78 16.25 6.48 7.43
CA VAL A 78 15.50 5.30 6.97
C VAL A 78 14.02 5.59 6.84
N LYS A 79 13.43 6.31 7.81
CA LYS A 79 12.02 6.71 7.77
C LYS A 79 11.68 7.52 6.50
N ALA A 80 12.62 8.33 6.00
CA ALA A 80 12.45 9.04 4.73
C ALA A 80 12.73 8.15 3.51
N LEU A 81 13.84 7.40 3.52
CA LEU A 81 14.31 6.60 2.38
C LEU A 81 13.33 5.50 1.97
N ILE A 82 12.58 4.91 2.91
CA ILE A 82 11.64 3.82 2.61
C ILE A 82 10.57 4.23 1.57
N TRP A 83 10.20 5.50 1.51
CA TRP A 83 9.18 6.03 0.58
C TRP A 83 9.68 6.18 -0.86
N LYS A 84 10.99 6.05 -1.09
CA LYS A 84 11.58 6.03 -2.45
C LYS A 84 11.40 4.68 -3.14
N CYS A 85 11.03 3.63 -2.41
CA CYS A 85 10.83 2.30 -2.97
C CYS A 85 9.51 2.20 -3.74
N GLY A 86 9.57 2.12 -5.07
CA GLY A 86 8.40 1.88 -5.93
C GLY A 86 7.85 0.44 -5.91
N GLN A 87 8.26 -0.40 -4.96
CA GLN A 87 7.75 -1.77 -4.75
C GLN A 87 7.69 -2.68 -6.01
N CYS A 88 8.57 -2.49 -6.99
CA CYS A 88 8.55 -3.26 -8.25
C CYS A 88 9.09 -4.70 -8.15
N TYR A 89 9.59 -5.12 -6.99
CA TYR A 89 10.17 -6.45 -6.73
C TYR A 89 11.41 -6.87 -7.55
N SER A 90 11.98 -6.01 -8.40
CA SER A 90 13.21 -6.35 -9.17
C SER A 90 14.36 -6.83 -8.29
N CYS A 91 14.54 -6.22 -7.11
CA CYS A 91 15.58 -6.62 -6.15
C CYS A 91 15.41 -8.05 -5.62
N ARG A 92 14.16 -8.53 -5.49
CA ARG A 92 13.86 -9.92 -5.09
C ARG A 92 14.21 -10.88 -6.22
N ALA A 93 13.79 -10.58 -7.44
CA ALA A 93 13.97 -11.46 -8.59
C ALA A 93 15.46 -11.71 -8.91
N ARG A 94 16.32 -10.71 -8.66
CA ARG A 94 17.75 -10.76 -9.02
C ARG A 94 18.68 -11.22 -7.88
N CYS A 95 18.15 -11.44 -6.67
CA CYS A 95 18.99 -11.74 -5.51
C CYS A 95 19.50 -13.20 -5.55
N PRO A 96 20.83 -13.44 -5.56
CA PRO A 96 21.39 -14.80 -5.58
C PRO A 96 21.23 -15.54 -4.24
N ARG A 97 20.84 -14.83 -3.17
CA ARG A 97 20.59 -15.38 -1.83
C ARG A 97 19.10 -15.42 -1.48
N ASN A 98 18.21 -15.19 -2.45
CA ASN A 98 16.75 -15.12 -2.26
C ASN A 98 16.31 -14.15 -1.15
N CYS A 99 17.07 -13.06 -1.00
CA CYS A 99 16.71 -11.94 -0.12
C CYS A 99 15.67 -11.05 -0.81
N LYS A 100 14.88 -10.34 0.00
CA LYS A 100 13.70 -9.59 -0.44
C LYS A 100 13.70 -8.23 0.25
N ALA A 101 14.59 -7.33 -0.16
CA ALA A 101 14.74 -6.00 0.43
C ALA A 101 13.41 -5.24 0.48
N VAL A 102 12.63 -5.32 -0.61
CA VAL A 102 11.27 -4.74 -0.70
C VAL A 102 10.34 -5.16 0.44
N LEU A 103 10.42 -6.41 0.93
CA LEU A 103 9.56 -6.86 2.03
C LEU A 103 9.92 -6.19 3.36
N GLY A 104 11.22 -5.96 3.61
CA GLY A 104 11.66 -5.21 4.78
C GLY A 104 11.23 -3.75 4.71
N VAL A 105 11.37 -3.12 3.53
CA VAL A 105 10.90 -1.74 3.29
C VAL A 105 9.39 -1.62 3.46
N GLN A 106 8.60 -2.54 2.91
CA GLN A 106 7.14 -2.55 3.06
C GLN A 106 6.68 -2.71 4.52
N ALA A 107 7.39 -3.52 5.30
CA ALA A 107 7.12 -3.63 6.73
C ALA A 107 7.35 -2.29 7.45
N LEU A 108 8.43 -1.58 7.10
CA LEU A 108 8.71 -0.26 7.66
C LEU A 108 7.69 0.80 7.22
N GLN A 109 7.24 0.78 5.97
CA GLN A 109 6.19 1.68 5.48
C GLN A 109 4.88 1.45 6.23
N THR A 110 4.46 0.19 6.42
CA THR A 110 3.28 -0.13 7.21
C THR A 110 3.42 0.31 8.65
N ARG A 111 4.59 0.09 9.28
CA ARG A 111 4.84 0.58 10.64
C ARG A 111 4.70 2.11 10.71
N SER A 112 5.31 2.84 9.79
CA SER A 112 5.26 4.30 9.71
C SER A 112 3.81 4.81 9.60
N VAL A 113 2.97 4.19 8.77
CA VAL A 113 1.52 4.52 8.70
C VAL A 113 0.82 4.27 10.03
N LEU A 114 1.05 3.11 10.65
CA LEU A 114 0.41 2.73 11.92
C LEU A 114 0.88 3.57 13.11
N GLU A 115 2.07 4.14 13.05
CA GLU A 115 2.61 5.05 14.06
C GLU A 115 2.19 6.50 13.83
N GLY A 116 1.60 6.82 12.66
CA GLY A 116 1.27 8.19 12.26
C GLY A 116 2.47 9.00 11.75
N ASP A 117 3.57 8.32 11.44
CA ASP A 117 4.86 8.89 11.01
C ASP A 117 5.02 8.91 9.48
N ALA A 118 3.98 8.57 8.72
CA ALA A 118 4.03 8.56 7.26
C ALA A 118 3.91 9.99 6.69
N PRO A 119 4.38 10.25 5.45
CA PRO A 119 4.19 11.54 4.79
C PRO A 119 2.72 11.95 4.77
N SER A 120 2.43 13.22 5.03
CA SER A 120 1.06 13.74 5.13
C SER A 120 0.26 13.46 3.87
N GLU A 121 0.87 13.58 2.69
CA GLU A 121 0.23 13.32 1.40
C GLU A 121 -0.24 11.86 1.27
N ILE A 122 0.53 10.92 1.83
CA ILE A 122 0.16 9.50 1.88
C ILE A 122 -1.00 9.27 2.85
N MET A 123 -0.98 9.94 4.01
CA MET A 123 -2.06 9.85 5.00
C MET A 123 -3.37 10.44 4.48
N ASP A 124 -3.31 11.60 3.83
CA ASP A 124 -4.46 12.28 3.23
C ASP A 124 -5.07 11.46 2.10
N LEU A 125 -4.23 10.93 1.20
CA LEU A 125 -4.68 10.03 0.15
C LEU A 125 -5.30 8.77 0.74
N SER A 126 -4.65 8.15 1.73
CA SER A 126 -5.18 6.97 2.43
C SER A 126 -6.57 7.22 3.01
N LYS A 127 -6.79 8.36 3.68
CA LYS A 127 -8.11 8.75 4.22
C LYS A 127 -9.16 8.90 3.11
N LYS A 128 -8.82 9.56 1.99
CA LYS A 128 -9.71 9.70 0.83
C LYS A 128 -10.08 8.34 0.22
N LEU A 129 -9.10 7.46 0.00
CA LEU A 129 -9.33 6.12 -0.56
C LEU A 129 -10.17 5.23 0.36
N LYS A 130 -9.92 5.27 1.69
CA LYS A 130 -10.70 4.57 2.71
C LYS A 130 -12.16 5.01 2.69
N ASN A 131 -12.39 6.33 2.67
CA ASN A 131 -13.75 6.90 2.61
C ASN A 131 -14.50 6.46 1.34
N ASN A 132 -13.84 6.50 0.18
CA ASN A 132 -14.46 6.05 -1.07
C ASN A 132 -14.79 4.56 -1.01
N LEU A 133 -13.88 3.74 -0.48
CA LEU A 133 -14.12 2.29 -0.37
C LEU A 133 -15.32 2.01 0.55
N HIS A 134 -15.43 2.71 1.67
CA HIS A 134 -16.55 2.55 2.61
C HIS A 134 -17.90 2.98 2.00
N LEU A 135 -17.93 4.14 1.33
CA LEU A 135 -19.15 4.74 0.83
C LEU A 135 -19.62 4.16 -0.50
N ARG A 136 -18.67 3.80 -1.37
CA ARG A 136 -18.92 3.44 -2.78
C ARG A 136 -18.44 2.04 -3.16
N GLY A 137 -17.62 1.38 -2.35
CA GLY A 137 -16.99 0.10 -2.69
C GLY A 137 -15.90 0.24 -3.76
N GLU A 138 -15.36 1.45 -3.96
CA GLU A 138 -14.31 1.77 -4.92
C GLU A 138 -13.33 2.75 -4.26
N THR A 139 -12.04 2.61 -4.52
CA THR A 139 -10.99 3.46 -3.92
C THR A 139 -10.79 4.76 -4.71
N PHE A 140 -10.77 4.69 -6.04
CA PHE A 140 -10.55 5.83 -6.93
C PHE A 140 -11.81 6.17 -7.71
N LEU A 141 -12.39 7.33 -7.41
CA LEU A 141 -13.55 7.85 -8.13
C LEU A 141 -13.12 8.74 -9.31
N PRO A 142 -13.92 8.83 -10.39
CA PRO A 142 -13.69 9.80 -11.46
C PRO A 142 -13.53 11.25 -10.95
N SER A 143 -14.29 11.62 -9.92
CA SER A 143 -14.23 12.93 -9.25
C SER A 143 -12.97 13.16 -8.42
N LEU A 144 -12.28 12.09 -8.00
CA LEU A 144 -11.04 12.16 -7.20
C LEU A 144 -9.82 12.58 -8.04
N MET A 145 -9.98 12.74 -9.35
CA MET A 145 -8.91 13.12 -10.27
C MET A 145 -8.67 14.64 -10.24
N ASP A 146 -8.36 15.18 -9.07
CA ASP A 146 -8.06 16.59 -8.83
C ASP A 146 -6.54 16.91 -8.97
N PRO A 147 -6.15 18.18 -9.16
CA PRO A 147 -4.73 18.56 -9.33
C PRO A 147 -3.84 18.25 -8.13
N GLU A 148 -4.38 18.25 -6.91
CA GLU A 148 -3.62 18.03 -5.68
C GLU A 148 -3.21 16.55 -5.58
N ILE A 149 -4.14 15.65 -5.89
CA ILE A 149 -3.90 14.20 -5.93
C ILE A 149 -3.03 13.81 -7.14
N LEU A 150 -3.23 14.47 -8.28
CA LEU A 150 -2.50 14.15 -9.51
C LEU A 150 -1.19 14.92 -9.70
N LYS A 151 -0.71 15.64 -8.67
CA LYS A 151 0.51 16.46 -8.75
C LYS A 151 1.71 15.70 -9.34
N GLU A 152 1.93 14.47 -8.89
CA GLU A 152 3.03 13.61 -9.36
C GLU A 152 2.85 13.12 -10.80
N PHE A 153 1.61 13.00 -11.29
CA PHE A 153 1.32 12.56 -12.66
C PHE A 153 1.48 13.69 -13.69
N GLY A 154 1.63 14.93 -13.23
CA GLY A 154 1.89 16.10 -14.04
C GLY A 154 0.67 16.67 -14.77
N GLU A 155 0.82 17.92 -15.24
CA GLU A 155 -0.26 18.72 -15.83
C GLU A 155 -0.92 18.07 -17.05
N LYS A 156 -0.14 17.35 -17.88
CA LYS A 156 -0.66 16.61 -19.04
C LYS A 156 -1.68 15.55 -18.62
N THR A 157 -1.41 14.82 -17.55
CA THR A 157 -2.34 13.80 -17.03
C THR A 157 -3.59 14.45 -16.47
N TYR A 158 -3.44 15.52 -15.69
CA TYR A 158 -4.57 16.29 -15.17
C TYR A 158 -5.49 16.80 -16.30
N LYS A 159 -4.93 17.48 -17.31
CA LYS A 159 -5.69 17.97 -18.48
C LYS A 159 -6.47 16.86 -19.19
N ARG A 160 -5.89 15.66 -19.28
CA ARG A 160 -6.55 14.48 -19.86
C ARG A 160 -7.68 13.96 -18.98
N CYS A 161 -7.52 13.98 -17.66
CA CYS A 161 -8.44 13.37 -16.70
C CYS A 161 -9.55 14.30 -16.16
N ARG A 162 -9.40 15.63 -16.25
CA ARG A 162 -10.29 16.63 -15.62
C ARG A 162 -11.79 16.47 -15.88
N ASN A 163 -12.17 15.90 -17.02
CA ASN A 163 -13.58 15.72 -17.42
C ASN A 163 -14.00 14.24 -17.43
N ASN A 164 -13.31 13.37 -16.68
CA ASN A 164 -13.59 11.94 -16.70
C ASN A 164 -15.05 11.62 -16.35
N SER A 165 -15.63 12.32 -15.38
CA SER A 165 -17.02 12.09 -14.99
C SER A 165 -18.01 12.33 -16.15
N SER A 166 -17.86 13.43 -16.90
CA SER A 166 -18.69 13.73 -18.08
C SER A 166 -18.41 12.78 -19.24
N LYS A 167 -17.14 12.38 -19.45
CA LYS A 167 -16.78 11.39 -20.47
C LYS A 167 -17.44 10.04 -20.22
N ARG A 168 -17.57 9.64 -18.94
CA ARG A 168 -18.24 8.40 -18.56
C ARG A 168 -19.72 8.43 -18.88
N GLU A 169 -20.39 9.52 -18.53
CA GLU A 169 -21.81 9.73 -18.84
C GLU A 169 -22.07 9.69 -20.35
N TYR A 170 -21.22 10.36 -21.15
CA TYR A 170 -21.27 10.29 -22.61
C TYR A 170 -21.15 8.86 -23.16
N LEU A 171 -20.37 8.01 -22.49
CA LEU A 171 -20.19 6.60 -22.84
C LEU A 171 -21.28 5.68 -22.25
N GLY A 172 -22.33 6.22 -21.63
CA GLY A 172 -23.42 5.45 -21.03
C GLY A 172 -23.11 4.84 -19.66
N TYR A 173 -22.06 5.29 -18.98
CA TYR A 173 -21.70 4.84 -17.63
C TYR A 173 -22.14 5.83 -16.56
N LYS A 174 -22.20 5.36 -15.30
CA LYS A 174 -22.38 6.25 -14.15
C LYS A 174 -21.23 7.27 -14.08
N LYS A 175 -21.62 8.53 -13.90
CA LYS A 175 -20.74 9.71 -13.85
C LYS A 175 -19.59 9.55 -12.85
N ASP A 176 -19.90 9.13 -11.62
CA ASP A 176 -18.92 9.07 -10.53
C ASP A 176 -18.80 7.68 -9.89
N ASP A 177 -18.66 6.68 -10.75
CA ASP A 177 -18.33 5.31 -10.38
C ASP A 177 -17.37 4.80 -11.44
N ALA A 178 -16.15 4.40 -11.10
CA ALA A 178 -15.16 3.94 -12.09
C ALA A 178 -15.57 2.63 -12.77
N ARG A 179 -16.46 1.84 -12.13
CA ARG A 179 -16.84 0.50 -12.57
C ARG A 179 -17.92 0.56 -13.64
N ARG A 180 -17.98 -0.48 -14.47
CA ARG A 180 -19.06 -0.67 -15.44
C ARG A 180 -20.36 -1.09 -14.75
N ILE A 181 -20.24 -1.99 -13.77
CA ILE A 181 -21.36 -2.52 -12.99
C ILE A 181 -21.18 -2.04 -11.55
N PRO A 182 -22.17 -1.33 -10.98
CA PRO A 182 -22.12 -0.93 -9.57
C PRO A 182 -22.09 -2.16 -8.66
N ILE A 183 -21.46 -2.01 -7.50
CA ILE A 183 -21.45 -3.07 -6.48
C ILE A 183 -22.88 -3.34 -5.98
N PRO A 184 -23.31 -4.61 -5.85
CA PRO A 184 -24.54 -4.97 -5.16
C PRO A 184 -24.55 -4.44 -3.73
N LYS A 185 -25.73 -4.17 -3.17
CA LYS A 185 -25.84 -3.59 -1.82
C LYS A 185 -25.26 -4.56 -0.78
N GLU A 186 -25.53 -5.84 -0.95
CA GLU A 186 -25.10 -6.92 -0.08
C GLU A 186 -23.57 -6.99 -0.01
N SER A 187 -22.90 -6.96 -1.18
CA SER A 187 -21.44 -6.95 -1.25
C SER A 187 -20.82 -5.67 -0.67
N LEU A 188 -21.52 -4.53 -0.76
CA LEU A 188 -21.05 -3.29 -0.12
C LEU A 188 -21.11 -3.38 1.41
N GLU A 189 -22.15 -4.00 1.97
CA GLU A 189 -22.20 -4.26 3.42
C GLU A 189 -21.10 -5.23 3.87
N GLU A 190 -20.79 -6.27 3.08
CA GLU A 190 -19.67 -7.17 3.35
C GLU A 190 -18.32 -6.42 3.39
N ILE A 191 -18.07 -5.52 2.43
CA ILE A 191 -16.87 -4.67 2.43
C ILE A 191 -16.79 -3.85 3.71
N ARG A 192 -17.89 -3.21 4.12
CA ARG A 192 -17.92 -2.41 5.35
C ARG A 192 -17.64 -3.23 6.59
N GLU A 193 -18.19 -4.44 6.67
CA GLU A 193 -17.93 -5.34 7.79
C GLU A 193 -16.46 -5.78 7.81
N ILE A 194 -15.86 -6.10 6.67
CA ILE A 194 -14.41 -6.39 6.59
C ILE A 194 -13.59 -5.18 7.06
N MET A 195 -13.92 -3.96 6.58
CA MET A 195 -13.22 -2.75 6.98
C MET A 195 -13.32 -2.48 8.49
N LYS A 196 -14.48 -2.77 9.09
CA LYS A 196 -14.71 -2.69 10.54
C LYS A 196 -13.90 -3.74 11.30
N LEU A 197 -14.00 -5.01 10.92
CA LEU A 197 -13.31 -6.13 11.60
C LEU A 197 -11.78 -6.02 11.51
N THR A 198 -11.28 -5.39 10.45
CA THR A 198 -9.84 -5.19 10.22
C THR A 198 -9.26 -3.95 10.90
N GLY A 199 -10.09 -3.11 11.51
CA GLY A 199 -9.67 -1.81 12.04
C GLY A 199 -9.29 -0.81 10.94
N PHE A 200 -9.60 -1.10 9.68
CA PHE A 200 -9.19 -0.27 8.54
C PHE A 200 -9.82 1.14 8.58
N MET A 201 -10.94 1.29 9.29
CA MET A 201 -11.63 2.57 9.51
C MET A 201 -11.18 3.35 10.75
N GLU A 202 -10.33 2.80 11.64
CA GLU A 202 -10.01 3.46 12.92
C GLU A 202 -9.26 4.79 12.76
N ASP A 203 -8.52 4.95 11.66
CA ASP A 203 -7.79 6.20 11.32
C ASP A 203 -8.64 7.22 10.54
N VAL A 204 -9.89 6.87 10.23
CA VAL A 204 -10.84 7.74 9.49
C VAL A 204 -11.70 8.48 10.51
N LYS A 205 -11.09 9.41 11.24
CA LYS A 205 -11.80 10.44 12.02
C LYS A 205 -11.81 11.74 11.24
#